data_AF-A0A183LLT0-F1
#
_entry.id   AF-A0A183LLT0-F1
#
_cell.length_a   1.000
_cell.length_b   1.000
_cell.length_c   1.000
_cell.angle_alpha   90.00
_cell.angle_beta   90.00
_cell.angle_gamma   90.00
#
_symmetry.space_group_name_H-M   'P 1'
#
loop_
_entity.id
_entity.type
_entity.pdbx_description
1 polymer ?
#
loop_
_entity_poly.entity_id
_entity_poly.type
_entity_poly.pdbx_seq_one_letter_code
_entity_poly.pdbx_strand_id
1 'polypeptide(L)'
;MTKTSDPKILADKGDDFTCITFYPDLTRFGMNELEQDTVSLFTRRAYDLAATCNGVKVFLNGKRLPIKSFVDYVNLFIKPNKDDADNVKVVYETVNPRWQVAVAVSNTGFQQVSFVNSIATTKGGTHINYVSDQIVNKLMEIVKKKSGKSGVQIKPFQIKNHMWLFVNCLIENPTFDSQTKENMTLQTKSFGSTCTLSEKFIGQVRKVLSAFCVLSCFVSKYYCFKLI
;
A
#
# COMPACT_ATOMS: atom_id res chain seq x y z
N MET A 1 -5.45 32.98 -15.89
CA MET A 1 -4.68 33.36 -14.69
C MET A 1 -5.32 34.59 -14.10
N THR A 2 -5.98 34.46 -12.96
CA THR A 2 -6.77 35.52 -12.31
C THR A 2 -5.85 36.44 -11.51
N LYS A 3 -6.17 37.74 -11.49
CA LYS A 3 -5.48 38.78 -10.72
C LYS A 3 -5.39 38.36 -9.24
N THR A 4 -4.18 38.35 -8.68
CA THR A 4 -3.94 38.16 -7.23
C THR A 4 -3.93 39.52 -6.53
N SER A 5 -4.32 39.59 -5.25
CA SER A 5 -4.01 40.75 -4.42
C SER A 5 -2.53 40.75 -4.04
N ASP A 6 -2.01 41.93 -3.70
CA ASP A 6 -0.66 42.06 -3.18
C ASP A 6 -0.51 41.31 -1.84
N PRO A 7 0.68 40.76 -1.54
CA PRO A 7 0.93 40.06 -0.30
C PRO A 7 0.80 41.00 0.91
N LYS A 8 0.11 40.55 1.95
CA LYS A 8 0.04 41.26 3.25
C LYS A 8 1.13 40.75 4.16
N ILE A 9 2.10 41.61 4.49
CA ILE A 9 3.22 41.29 5.38
C ILE A 9 2.99 42.01 6.70
N LEU A 10 2.92 41.25 7.79
CA LEU A 10 2.69 41.74 9.15
C LEU A 10 3.75 41.16 10.09
N ALA A 11 4.04 41.88 11.17
CA ALA A 11 4.87 41.32 12.25
C ALA A 11 4.05 40.28 13.01
N ASP A 12 4.59 39.07 13.15
CA ASP A 12 4.01 37.98 13.92
C ASP A 12 5.01 37.50 14.98
N LYS A 13 4.49 37.09 16.13
CA LYS A 13 5.25 36.50 17.25
C LYS A 13 4.76 35.08 17.60
N GLY A 14 3.83 34.55 16.82
CA GLY A 14 3.34 33.17 16.96
C GLY A 14 4.35 32.13 16.49
N ASP A 15 3.96 30.88 16.61
CA ASP A 15 4.71 29.75 16.05
C ASP A 15 4.64 29.77 14.52
N ASP A 16 5.71 29.35 13.85
CA ASP A 16 5.76 29.27 12.40
C ASP A 16 4.72 28.28 11.85
N PHE A 17 3.89 28.72 10.91
CA PHE A 17 2.94 27.85 10.21
C PHE A 17 2.71 28.28 8.77
N THR A 18 2.22 27.33 7.97
CA THR A 18 1.71 27.59 6.62
C THR A 18 0.27 27.10 6.55
N CYS A 19 -0.65 28.01 6.23
CA CYS A 19 -2.05 27.68 6.00
C CYS A 19 -2.42 27.95 4.54
N ILE A 20 -2.98 26.96 3.87
CA ILE A 20 -3.46 27.08 2.49
C ILE A 20 -4.98 26.95 2.54
N THR A 21 -5.68 28.00 2.13
CA THR A 21 -7.13 27.99 1.92
C THR A 21 -7.41 28.19 0.45
N PHE A 22 -8.19 27.30 -0.15
CA PHE A 22 -8.59 27.40 -1.54
C PHE A 22 -10.04 26.98 -1.71
N TYR A 23 -10.69 27.52 -2.73
CA TYR A 23 -12.05 27.18 -3.12
C TYR A 23 -11.95 26.60 -4.54
N PRO A 24 -12.18 25.29 -4.73
CA PRO A 24 -12.10 24.69 -6.05
C PRO A 24 -13.17 25.30 -6.96
N ASP A 25 -12.80 25.59 -8.21
CA ASP A 25 -13.74 26.03 -9.24
C ASP A 25 -14.57 24.84 -9.71
N LEU A 26 -15.65 24.53 -8.96
CA LEU A 26 -16.50 23.36 -9.19
C LEU A 26 -17.11 23.34 -10.59
N THR A 27 -17.34 24.51 -11.19
CA THR A 27 -17.91 24.62 -12.54
C THR A 27 -17.02 23.97 -13.60
N ARG A 28 -15.69 24.06 -13.44
CA ARG A 28 -14.72 23.39 -14.33
C ARG A 28 -14.76 21.88 -14.22
N PHE A 29 -15.24 21.36 -13.11
CA PHE A 29 -15.40 19.92 -12.87
C PHE A 29 -16.82 19.44 -13.16
N GLY A 30 -17.72 20.32 -13.60
CA GLY A 30 -19.13 19.98 -13.82
C GLY A 30 -19.88 19.66 -12.52
N MET A 31 -19.42 20.20 -11.40
CA MET A 31 -19.96 19.92 -10.06
C MET A 31 -20.66 21.18 -9.52
N ASN A 32 -21.70 20.99 -8.72
CA ASN A 32 -22.36 22.07 -7.98
C ASN A 32 -21.87 22.18 -6.53
N GLU A 33 -21.50 21.04 -5.96
CA GLU A 33 -21.00 20.91 -4.59
C GLU A 33 -19.97 19.78 -4.49
N LEU A 34 -19.27 19.69 -3.37
CA LEU A 34 -18.40 18.56 -3.08
C LEU A 34 -19.25 17.39 -2.57
N GLU A 35 -19.59 16.50 -3.49
CA GLU A 35 -20.35 15.28 -3.18
C GLU A 35 -19.63 14.35 -2.19
N GLN A 36 -20.41 13.47 -1.56
CA GLN A 36 -19.93 12.54 -0.53
C GLN A 36 -18.73 11.69 -0.98
N ASP A 37 -18.71 11.23 -2.23
CA ASP A 37 -17.61 10.40 -2.77
C ASP A 37 -16.30 11.20 -2.86
N THR A 38 -16.38 12.46 -3.28
CA THR A 38 -15.22 13.36 -3.36
C THR A 38 -14.69 13.67 -1.96
N VAL A 39 -15.58 13.98 -1.01
CA VAL A 39 -15.22 14.18 0.40
C VAL A 39 -14.62 12.91 1.01
N SER A 40 -15.12 11.74 0.65
CA SER A 40 -14.59 10.45 1.11
C SER A 40 -13.18 10.20 0.57
N LEU A 41 -12.90 10.57 -0.68
CA LEU A 41 -11.56 10.49 -1.27
C LEU A 41 -10.57 11.43 -0.56
N PHE A 42 -10.97 12.67 -0.29
CA PHE A 42 -10.15 13.62 0.48
C PHE A 42 -9.92 13.16 1.91
N THR A 43 -10.96 12.62 2.55
CA THR A 43 -10.88 12.04 3.89
C THR A 43 -9.88 10.89 3.91
N ARG A 44 -10.01 9.92 3.00
CA ARG A 44 -9.04 8.82 2.85
C ARG A 44 -7.62 9.36 2.68
N ARG A 45 -7.44 10.39 1.86
CA ARG A 45 -6.12 10.99 1.62
C ARG A 45 -5.51 11.60 2.89
N ALA A 46 -6.31 12.18 3.78
CA ALA A 46 -5.83 12.64 5.09
C ALA A 46 -5.35 11.47 5.97
N TYR A 47 -6.03 10.31 5.93
CA TYR A 47 -5.57 9.09 6.60
C TYR A 47 -4.26 8.56 5.99
N ASP A 48 -4.11 8.60 4.67
CA ASP A 48 -2.86 8.20 4.00
C ASP A 48 -1.67 9.05 4.48
N LEU A 49 -1.85 10.37 4.63
CA LEU A 49 -0.81 11.26 5.14
C LEU A 49 -0.50 10.97 6.62
N ALA A 50 -1.50 10.66 7.43
CA ALA A 50 -1.30 10.27 8.83
C ALA A 50 -0.50 8.96 8.96
N ALA A 51 -0.62 8.07 7.98
CA ALA A 51 0.08 6.78 7.96
C ALA A 51 1.52 6.87 7.45
N THR A 52 1.77 7.77 6.49
CA THR A 52 3.05 7.85 5.76
C THR A 52 4.03 8.85 6.38
N CYS A 53 3.53 9.89 7.02
CA CYS A 53 4.35 10.91 7.68
C CYS A 53 4.62 10.55 9.15
N ASN A 54 5.69 9.79 9.39
CA ASN A 54 6.09 9.38 10.74
C ASN A 54 6.25 10.58 11.69
N GLY A 55 5.61 10.51 12.86
CA GLY A 55 5.69 11.54 13.91
C GLY A 55 4.75 12.75 13.71
N VAL A 56 4.04 12.83 12.58
CA VAL A 56 3.11 13.95 12.31
C VAL A 56 1.70 13.63 12.80
N LYS A 57 1.11 14.55 13.57
CA LYS A 57 -0.28 14.44 14.02
C LYS A 57 -1.20 15.10 12.99
N VAL A 58 -2.07 14.32 12.36
CA VAL A 58 -3.02 14.81 11.37
C VAL A 58 -4.40 15.03 12.00
N PHE A 59 -5.01 16.16 11.71
CA PHE A 59 -6.35 16.54 12.13
C PHE A 59 -7.23 16.74 10.90
N LEU A 60 -8.46 16.24 10.96
CA LEU A 60 -9.48 16.47 9.96
C LEU A 60 -10.72 17.04 10.65
N ASN A 61 -11.18 18.21 10.22
CA ASN A 61 -12.32 18.93 10.81
C ASN A 61 -12.21 19.05 12.35
N GLY A 62 -11.03 19.41 12.84
CA GLY A 62 -10.73 19.57 14.27
C GLY A 62 -10.54 18.26 15.06
N LYS A 63 -10.77 17.09 14.46
CA LYS A 63 -10.60 15.78 15.11
C LYS A 63 -9.28 15.15 14.70
N ARG A 64 -8.52 14.67 15.69
CA ARG A 64 -7.27 13.94 15.45
C ARG A 64 -7.56 12.57 14.85
N LEU A 65 -6.90 12.21 13.76
CA LEU A 65 -7.02 10.88 13.17
C LEU A 65 -6.33 9.83 14.07
N PRO A 66 -6.96 8.66 14.30
CA PRO A 66 -6.46 7.64 15.23
C PRO A 66 -5.35 6.75 14.62
N ILE A 67 -4.43 7.35 13.85
CA ILE A 67 -3.33 6.65 13.17
C ILE A 67 -2.01 7.12 13.78
N LYS A 68 -1.25 6.19 14.38
CA LYS A 68 0.05 6.48 14.99
C LYS A 68 1.20 5.86 14.20
N SER A 69 0.90 4.81 13.45
CA SER A 69 1.88 4.04 12.67
C SER A 69 1.27 3.55 11.35
N PHE A 70 2.14 3.19 10.41
CA PHE A 70 1.72 2.56 9.16
C PHE A 70 0.91 1.26 9.40
N VAL A 71 1.21 0.52 10.48
CA VAL A 71 0.47 -0.69 10.87
C VAL A 71 -0.98 -0.39 11.23
N ASP A 72 -1.23 0.70 11.98
CA ASP A 72 -2.59 1.11 12.34
C ASP A 72 -3.43 1.39 11.10
N TYR A 73 -2.81 2.01 10.10
CA TYR A 73 -3.43 2.27 8.79
C TYR A 73 -3.73 0.98 8.03
N VAL A 74 -2.77 0.05 7.93
CA VAL A 74 -3.00 -1.26 7.28
C VAL A 74 -4.15 -2.02 7.95
N ASN A 75 -4.25 -1.94 9.28
CA ASN A 75 -5.33 -2.57 10.03
C ASN A 75 -6.73 -2.00 9.70
N LEU A 76 -6.85 -0.77 9.18
CA LEU A 76 -8.13 -0.22 8.73
C LEU A 76 -8.68 -0.98 7.51
N PHE A 77 -7.82 -1.47 6.62
CA PHE A 77 -8.22 -2.21 5.42
C PHE A 77 -8.73 -3.61 5.74
N ILE A 78 -8.29 -4.15 6.88
CA ILE A 78 -8.45 -5.57 7.21
C ILE A 78 -9.55 -5.80 8.26
N LYS A 79 -9.89 -4.75 9.02
CA LYS A 79 -10.99 -4.76 10.00
C LYS A 79 -12.42 -4.46 9.49
N PRO A 80 -12.78 -4.39 8.18
CA PRO A 80 -14.18 -4.14 7.81
C PRO A 80 -15.10 -5.37 7.88
N ASN A 81 -14.60 -6.61 7.96
CA ASN A 81 -15.47 -7.80 8.03
C ASN A 81 -15.60 -8.30 9.48
N LYS A 82 -16.70 -7.94 10.16
CA LYS A 82 -17.07 -8.51 11.47
C LYS A 82 -17.53 -9.97 11.40
N ASP A 83 -17.76 -10.50 10.19
CA ASP A 83 -18.35 -11.82 9.97
C ASP A 83 -17.33 -12.91 9.60
N ASP A 84 -16.07 -12.55 9.33
CA ASP A 84 -14.99 -13.51 9.11
C ASP A 84 -14.27 -13.79 10.43
N ALA A 85 -14.65 -14.87 11.10
CA ALA A 85 -14.04 -15.36 12.35
C ALA A 85 -12.53 -15.70 12.22
N ASP A 86 -11.98 -15.68 11.01
CA ASP A 86 -10.55 -15.79 10.76
C ASP A 86 -9.92 -14.40 10.64
N ASN A 87 -9.34 -13.93 11.75
CA ASN A 87 -8.45 -12.77 11.76
C ASN A 87 -7.42 -12.87 10.61
N VAL A 88 -7.62 -12.11 9.53
CA VAL A 88 -6.63 -12.00 8.44
C VAL A 88 -5.34 -11.48 9.05
N LYS A 89 -4.33 -12.35 9.11
CA LYS A 89 -3.06 -12.06 9.76
C LYS A 89 -2.24 -11.14 8.86
N VAL A 90 -2.06 -9.90 9.31
CA VAL A 90 -1.07 -8.98 8.73
C VAL A 90 0.32 -9.38 9.21
N VAL A 91 1.24 -9.54 8.26
CA VAL A 91 2.66 -9.60 8.56
C VAL A 91 3.25 -8.24 8.24
N TYR A 92 3.91 -7.62 9.21
CA TYR A 92 4.51 -6.29 9.06
C TYR A 92 5.98 -6.32 9.45
N GLU A 93 6.79 -5.56 8.70
CA GLU A 93 8.18 -5.31 9.00
C GLU A 93 8.55 -3.85 8.65
N THR A 94 9.20 -3.18 9.60
CA THR A 94 10.03 -2.00 9.28
C THR A 94 11.41 -2.50 8.90
N VAL A 95 11.73 -2.49 7.61
CA VAL A 95 12.99 -3.03 7.08
C VAL A 95 14.14 -2.08 7.43
N ASN A 96 13.90 -0.77 7.26
CA ASN A 96 14.81 0.31 7.62
C ASN A 96 14.01 1.64 7.71
N PRO A 97 14.64 2.78 8.04
CA PRO A 97 13.93 4.06 8.17
C PRO A 97 13.21 4.53 6.89
N ARG A 98 13.59 4.00 5.73
CA ARG A 98 13.01 4.34 4.42
C ARG A 98 12.03 3.30 3.89
N TRP A 99 11.89 2.13 4.50
CA TRP A 99 11.06 1.05 3.98
C TRP A 99 10.24 0.38 5.07
N GLN A 100 8.92 0.43 4.91
CA GLN A 100 7.95 -0.28 5.72
C GLN A 100 7.10 -1.14 4.80
N VAL A 101 6.99 -2.44 5.12
CA VAL A 101 6.29 -3.42 4.29
C VAL A 101 5.30 -4.19 5.15
N ALA A 102 4.08 -4.33 4.65
CA ALA A 102 3.07 -5.23 5.21
C ALA A 102 2.47 -6.13 4.14
N VAL A 103 2.15 -7.36 4.50
CA VAL A 103 1.52 -8.34 3.62
C VAL A 103 0.31 -8.94 4.34
N ALA A 104 -0.81 -8.99 3.62
CA ALA A 104 -2.01 -9.73 4.00
C ALA A 104 -2.42 -10.69 2.89
N VAL A 105 -3.36 -11.58 3.19
CA VAL A 105 -3.96 -12.48 2.18
C VAL A 105 -4.97 -11.68 1.36
N SER A 106 -4.95 -11.88 0.04
CA SER A 106 -6.00 -11.38 -0.85
C SER A 106 -6.83 -12.53 -1.43
N ASN A 107 -8.15 -12.33 -1.48
CA ASN A 107 -9.11 -13.28 -2.05
C ASN A 107 -9.54 -12.90 -3.48
N THR A 108 -9.23 -11.69 -3.94
CA THR A 108 -9.74 -11.12 -5.21
C THR A 108 -8.63 -10.90 -6.26
N GLY A 109 -7.44 -11.44 -6.03
CA GLY A 109 -6.27 -11.21 -6.89
C GLY A 109 -5.22 -10.31 -6.23
N PHE A 110 -4.15 -10.01 -6.96
CA PHE A 110 -3.06 -9.20 -6.40
C PHE A 110 -3.56 -7.78 -6.11
N GLN A 111 -3.48 -7.38 -4.85
CA GLN A 111 -3.83 -6.04 -4.40
C GLN A 111 -2.60 -5.33 -3.86
N GLN A 112 -2.54 -4.02 -4.05
CA GLN A 112 -1.45 -3.21 -3.55
C GLN A 112 -1.94 -1.86 -3.04
N VAL A 113 -1.35 -1.39 -1.94
CA VAL A 113 -1.50 -0.02 -1.46
C VAL A 113 -0.09 0.49 -1.18
N SER A 114 0.35 1.50 -1.92
CA SER A 114 1.72 1.97 -1.80
C SER A 114 1.89 3.46 -1.82
N PHE A 115 2.97 3.87 -1.17
CA PHE A 115 3.36 5.26 -1.01
C PHE A 115 4.84 5.45 -1.29
N VAL A 116 5.15 6.46 -2.09
CA VAL A 116 6.51 6.92 -2.37
C VAL A 116 6.60 8.37 -1.92
N ASN A 117 7.41 8.67 -0.89
CA ASN A 117 7.51 10.02 -0.32
C ASN A 117 6.12 10.61 0.02
N SER A 118 5.27 9.79 0.66
CA SER A 118 3.86 10.09 1.00
C SER A 118 2.90 10.27 -0.20
N ILE A 119 3.35 10.12 -1.45
CA ILE A 119 2.51 10.14 -2.65
C ILE A 119 1.87 8.76 -2.84
N ALA A 120 0.55 8.71 -3.03
CA ALA A 120 -0.17 7.46 -3.26
C ALA A 120 0.05 6.94 -4.69
N THR A 121 0.82 5.86 -4.83
CA THR A 121 1.08 5.20 -6.13
C THR A 121 0.01 4.13 -6.39
N THR A 122 -1.18 4.56 -6.80
CA THR A 122 -2.37 3.71 -6.99
C THR A 122 -2.19 2.62 -8.06
N LYS A 123 -1.37 2.88 -9.09
CA LYS A 123 -0.99 1.90 -10.12
C LYS A 123 0.27 1.10 -9.77
N GLY A 124 0.92 1.43 -8.66
CA GLY A 124 2.12 0.75 -8.17
C GLY A 124 3.39 1.27 -8.86
N GLY A 125 4.24 0.36 -9.31
CA GLY A 125 5.50 0.71 -9.96
C GLY A 125 6.65 -0.23 -9.64
N THR A 126 7.86 0.22 -9.94
CA THR A 126 9.08 -0.57 -9.75
C THR A 126 9.38 -0.87 -8.27
N HIS A 127 8.97 -0.02 -7.32
CA HIS A 127 9.09 -0.29 -5.88
C HIS A 127 8.21 -1.45 -5.43
N ILE A 128 6.98 -1.54 -5.95
CA ILE A 128 6.08 -2.65 -5.67
C ILE A 128 6.62 -3.95 -6.26
N ASN A 129 7.06 -3.92 -7.53
CA ASN A 129 7.64 -5.09 -8.17
C ASN A 129 8.90 -5.57 -7.43
N TYR A 130 9.77 -4.64 -7.02
CA TYR A 130 10.97 -4.96 -6.25
C TYR A 130 10.67 -5.71 -4.95
N VAL A 131 9.64 -5.32 -4.20
CA VAL A 131 9.25 -6.02 -2.96
C VAL A 131 8.48 -7.31 -3.27
N SER A 132 7.53 -7.29 -4.21
CA SER A 132 6.72 -8.46 -4.55
C SER A 132 7.55 -9.61 -5.09
N ASP A 133 8.52 -9.30 -5.95
CA ASP A 133 9.32 -10.33 -6.63
C ASP A 133 10.29 -10.99 -5.64
N GLN A 134 10.82 -10.25 -4.66
CA GLN A 134 11.60 -10.82 -3.57
C GLN A 134 10.78 -11.84 -2.75
N ILE A 135 9.54 -11.50 -2.39
CA ILE A 135 8.65 -12.40 -1.64
C ILE A 135 8.32 -13.63 -2.48
N VAL A 136 7.88 -13.43 -3.73
CA VAL A 136 7.47 -14.52 -4.62
C VAL A 136 8.64 -15.47 -4.89
N ASN A 137 9.84 -14.96 -5.17
CA ASN A 137 11.02 -15.81 -5.43
C ASN A 137 11.39 -16.66 -4.22
N LYS A 138 11.40 -16.08 -3.01
CA LYS A 138 11.68 -16.83 -1.77
C LYS A 138 10.61 -17.88 -1.47
N LEU A 139 9.33 -17.55 -1.66
CA LEU A 139 8.25 -18.52 -1.48
C LEU A 139 8.30 -19.64 -2.52
N MET A 140 8.65 -19.32 -3.77
CA MET A 140 8.85 -20.31 -4.83
C MET A 140 9.96 -21.32 -4.50
N GLU A 141 11.11 -20.85 -3.99
CA GLU A 141 12.20 -21.74 -3.54
C GLU A 141 11.73 -22.70 -2.44
N ILE A 142 11.00 -22.18 -1.45
CA ILE A 142 10.48 -22.97 -0.33
C ILE A 142 9.44 -23.99 -0.78
N VAL A 143 8.52 -23.59 -1.66
CA VAL A 143 7.51 -24.48 -2.24
C VAL A 143 8.19 -25.59 -3.02
N LYS A 144 9.12 -25.27 -3.94
CA LYS A 144 9.84 -26.28 -4.74
C LYS A 144 10.53 -27.34 -3.87
N LYS A 145 11.15 -26.93 -2.77
CA LYS A 145 11.77 -27.86 -1.79
C LYS A 145 10.74 -28.79 -1.12
N LYS A 146 9.51 -28.33 -0.89
CA LYS A 146 8.45 -29.09 -0.20
C LYS A 146 7.56 -29.91 -1.16
N SER A 147 7.31 -29.41 -2.37
CA SER A 147 6.39 -29.97 -3.36
C SER A 147 7.03 -30.99 -4.30
N GLY A 148 8.34 -31.25 -4.18
CA GLY A 148 9.04 -32.31 -4.92
C GLY A 148 8.41 -33.71 -4.78
N LYS A 149 7.51 -33.91 -3.80
CA LYS A 149 6.73 -35.15 -3.60
C LYS A 149 5.35 -35.17 -4.28
N SER A 150 4.86 -34.05 -4.80
CA SER A 150 3.44 -33.90 -5.23
C SER A 150 3.26 -33.53 -6.71
N GLY A 151 4.35 -33.29 -7.45
CA GLY A 151 4.32 -32.99 -8.90
C GLY A 151 3.62 -31.67 -9.28
N VAL A 152 3.25 -30.83 -8.31
CA VAL A 152 2.56 -29.56 -8.56
C VAL A 152 3.58 -28.47 -8.90
N GLN A 153 3.57 -27.98 -10.15
CA GLN A 153 4.31 -26.80 -10.56
C GLN A 153 3.49 -25.53 -10.27
N ILE A 154 3.95 -24.71 -9.32
CA ILE A 154 3.35 -23.40 -9.02
C ILE A 154 4.04 -22.33 -9.86
N LYS A 155 3.28 -21.45 -10.51
CA LYS A 155 3.80 -20.30 -11.27
C LYS A 155 3.87 -19.04 -10.37
N PRO A 156 4.85 -18.13 -10.58
CA PRO A 156 5.01 -16.91 -9.76
C PRO A 156 3.73 -16.07 -9.62
N PHE A 157 2.97 -15.92 -10.72
CA PHE A 157 1.71 -15.17 -10.73
C PHE A 157 0.64 -15.75 -9.79
N GLN A 158 0.62 -17.07 -9.59
CA GLN A 158 -0.34 -17.71 -8.69
C GLN A 158 -0.08 -17.30 -7.24
N ILE A 159 1.18 -17.18 -6.84
CA ILE A 159 1.53 -16.67 -5.50
C ILE A 159 1.20 -15.18 -5.41
N LYS A 160 1.59 -14.39 -6.43
CA LYS A 160 1.34 -12.95 -6.47
C LYS A 160 -0.14 -12.61 -6.32
N ASN A 161 -1.04 -13.35 -6.95
CA ASN A 161 -2.47 -13.12 -6.87
C ASN A 161 -3.10 -13.33 -5.49
N HIS A 162 -2.44 -14.03 -4.58
CA HIS A 162 -2.93 -14.21 -3.22
C HIS A 162 -2.33 -13.20 -2.23
N MET A 163 -1.56 -12.23 -2.72
CA MET A 163 -0.94 -11.21 -1.88
C MET A 163 -1.71 -9.89 -1.95
N TRP A 164 -1.96 -9.33 -0.76
CA TRP A 164 -2.24 -7.92 -0.60
C TRP A 164 -1.01 -7.24 -0.01
N LEU A 165 -0.34 -6.42 -0.81
CA LEU A 165 0.94 -5.81 -0.45
C LEU A 165 0.77 -4.33 -0.08
N PHE A 166 1.29 -3.96 1.07
CA PHE A 166 1.32 -2.59 1.58
C PHE A 166 2.78 -2.11 1.66
N VAL A 167 3.12 -0.99 1.03
CA VAL A 167 4.50 -0.48 1.03
C VAL A 167 4.50 1.03 1.26
N ASN A 168 5.20 1.47 2.31
CA ASN A 168 5.57 2.86 2.47
C ASN A 168 7.08 2.98 2.28
N CYS A 169 7.50 3.81 1.33
CA CYS A 169 8.92 3.97 1.01
C CYS A 169 9.34 5.41 0.78
N LEU A 170 10.61 5.69 1.10
CA LEU A 170 11.28 6.95 0.81
C LEU A 170 12.34 6.74 -0.27
N ILE A 171 12.13 7.38 -1.42
CA ILE A 171 12.93 7.20 -2.63
C ILE A 171 13.60 8.52 -3.00
N GLU A 172 14.88 8.47 -3.34
CA GLU A 172 15.63 9.63 -3.81
C GLU A 172 15.25 9.95 -5.26
N ASN A 173 14.82 11.18 -5.52
CA ASN A 173 14.47 11.69 -6.85
C ASN A 173 13.57 10.75 -7.67
N PRO A 174 12.36 10.38 -7.16
CA PRO A 174 11.49 9.43 -7.84
C PRO A 174 11.00 9.96 -9.18
N THR A 175 10.96 9.08 -10.19
CA THR A 175 10.37 9.34 -11.50
C THR A 175 9.03 8.63 -11.63
N PHE A 176 8.10 9.26 -12.34
CA PHE A 176 6.74 8.75 -12.56
C PHE A 176 6.39 8.77 -14.04
N ASP A 177 5.36 8.03 -14.42
CA ASP A 177 4.83 8.01 -15.79
C ASP A 177 4.18 9.34 -16.21
N SER A 178 3.61 10.08 -15.26
CA SER A 178 2.76 11.23 -15.48
C SER A 178 2.73 12.16 -14.25
N GLN A 179 2.13 13.34 -14.42
CA GLN A 179 2.00 14.33 -13.34
C GLN A 179 1.09 13.88 -12.19
N THR A 180 0.17 12.93 -12.43
CA THR A 180 -0.67 12.35 -11.37
C THR A 180 0.14 11.42 -10.46
N LYS A 181 1.34 10.98 -10.89
CA LYS A 181 2.30 10.20 -10.09
C LYS A 181 1.76 8.88 -9.56
N GLU A 182 0.87 8.25 -10.33
CA GLU A 182 0.21 7.01 -9.92
C GLU A 182 1.10 5.77 -10.07
N ASN A 183 2.06 5.81 -11.00
CA ASN A 183 3.00 4.73 -11.28
C ASN A 183 4.45 5.21 -11.22
N MET A 184 5.25 4.64 -10.31
CA MET A 184 6.67 4.96 -10.18
C MET A 184 7.54 4.12 -11.12
N THR A 185 8.42 4.77 -11.88
CA THR A 185 9.19 4.15 -12.97
C THR A 185 10.69 4.04 -12.69
N LEU A 186 11.19 4.65 -11.61
CA LEU A 186 12.61 4.70 -11.29
C LEU A 186 13.22 3.30 -11.16
N GLN A 187 14.44 3.09 -11.66
CA GLN A 187 15.10 1.78 -11.53
C GLN A 187 15.58 1.54 -10.10
N THR A 188 15.53 0.28 -9.65
CA THR A 188 15.88 -0.14 -8.28
C THR A 188 17.27 0.31 -7.83
N LYS A 189 18.24 0.31 -8.75
CA LYS A 189 19.62 0.78 -8.50
C LYS A 189 19.72 2.25 -8.08
N SER A 190 18.71 3.05 -8.39
CA SER A 190 18.68 4.50 -8.17
C SER A 190 17.77 4.90 -7.01
N PHE A 191 17.25 3.95 -6.23
CA PHE A 191 16.37 4.25 -5.09
C PHE A 191 17.07 5.00 -3.94
N GLY A 192 18.41 4.99 -3.91
CA GLY A 192 19.21 5.51 -2.80
C GLY A 192 19.13 4.66 -1.53
N SER A 193 18.44 3.51 -1.57
CA SER A 193 18.29 2.58 -0.46
C SER A 193 17.87 1.18 -0.96
N THR A 194 18.11 0.16 -0.14
CA THR A 194 17.70 -1.22 -0.42
C THR A 194 16.59 -1.67 0.54
N CYS A 195 15.80 -2.65 0.13
CA CYS A 195 14.75 -3.25 0.95
C CYS A 195 14.94 -4.76 0.97
N THR A 196 15.85 -5.23 1.83
CA THR A 196 16.09 -6.67 2.04
C THR A 196 15.19 -7.18 3.16
N LEU A 197 14.21 -7.99 2.81
CA LEU A 197 13.24 -8.57 3.75
C LEU A 197 13.90 -9.62 4.64
N SER A 198 13.58 -9.64 5.94
CA SER A 198 14.19 -10.61 6.86
C SER A 198 13.65 -12.03 6.67
N GLU A 199 14.47 -13.02 7.03
CA GLU A 199 14.01 -14.42 7.03
C GLU A 199 12.82 -14.64 7.98
N LYS A 200 12.78 -13.89 9.10
CA LYS A 200 11.65 -13.90 10.03
C LYS A 200 10.37 -13.44 9.35
N PHE A 201 10.42 -12.33 8.61
CA PHE A 201 9.29 -11.81 7.85
C PHE A 201 8.82 -12.82 6.79
N ILE A 202 9.75 -13.36 5.97
CA ILE A 202 9.43 -14.37 4.96
C ILE A 202 8.82 -15.64 5.60
N GLY A 203 9.33 -16.06 6.76
CA GLY A 203 8.79 -17.19 7.52
C GLY A 203 7.36 -16.95 8.01
N GLN A 204 7.03 -15.73 8.44
CA GLN A 204 5.68 -15.34 8.83
C GLN A 204 4.75 -15.24 7.61
N VAL A 205 5.19 -14.58 6.54
CA VAL A 205 4.45 -14.48 5.27
C VAL A 205 4.12 -15.86 4.72
N ARG A 206 5.08 -16.79 4.77
CA ARG A 206 4.84 -18.20 4.42
C ARG A 206 3.70 -18.79 5.23
N LYS A 207 3.67 -18.64 6.55
CA LYS A 207 2.61 -19.21 7.39
C LYS A 207 1.24 -18.67 7.01
N VAL A 208 1.16 -17.39 6.67
CA VAL A 208 -0.09 -16.71 6.29
C VAL A 208 -0.54 -17.12 4.89
N LEU A 209 0.35 -17.11 3.89
CA LEU A 209 0.00 -17.40 2.49
C LEU A 209 -0.09 -18.90 2.17
N SER A 210 0.67 -19.76 2.86
CA SER A 210 0.70 -21.20 2.55
C SER A 210 -0.59 -21.94 2.90
N ALA A 211 -1.38 -21.45 3.87
CA ALA A 211 -2.71 -21.98 4.14
C ALA A 211 -3.60 -21.87 2.89
N PHE A 212 -3.58 -20.73 2.19
CA PHE A 212 -4.40 -20.50 1.01
C PHE A 212 -3.82 -21.09 -0.28
N CYS A 213 -2.51 -21.02 -0.50
CA CYS A 213 -1.90 -21.49 -1.75
C CYS A 213 -1.92 -23.04 -1.87
N VAL A 214 -1.84 -23.75 -0.73
CA VAL A 214 -1.99 -25.22 -0.72
C VAL A 214 -3.46 -25.60 -0.91
N LEU A 215 -4.40 -24.92 -0.24
CA LEU A 215 -5.84 -25.17 -0.43
C LEU A 215 -6.28 -24.87 -1.87
N SER A 216 -5.86 -23.77 -2.48
CA SER A 216 -6.25 -23.45 -3.87
C SER A 216 -5.68 -24.45 -4.88
N CYS A 217 -4.44 -24.92 -4.68
CA CYS A 217 -3.86 -25.99 -5.52
C CYS A 217 -4.57 -27.33 -5.36
N PHE A 218 -5.03 -27.69 -4.15
CA PHE A 218 -5.80 -28.92 -3.93
C PHE A 218 -7.22 -28.79 -4.50
N VAL A 219 -7.92 -27.69 -4.20
CA VAL A 219 -9.28 -27.41 -4.70
C VAL A 219 -9.30 -27.35 -6.23
N SER A 220 -8.34 -26.68 -6.87
CA SER A 220 -8.30 -26.62 -8.34
C SER A 220 -8.08 -27.99 -8.99
N LYS A 221 -7.37 -28.92 -8.34
CA LYS A 221 -7.27 -30.32 -8.81
C LYS A 221 -8.58 -31.10 -8.61
N TYR A 222 -9.26 -30.92 -7.47
CA TYR A 222 -10.52 -31.61 -7.18
C TYR A 222 -11.69 -31.15 -8.05
N TYR A 223 -11.75 -29.86 -8.40
CA TYR A 223 -12.81 -29.35 -9.31
C TYR A 223 -12.53 -29.68 -10.77
N CYS A 224 -11.27 -29.82 -11.18
CA CYS A 224 -10.94 -30.24 -12.55
C CYS A 224 -11.22 -31.73 -12.81
N PHE A 225 -11.29 -32.57 -11.75
CA PHE A 225 -11.58 -34.00 -11.86
C PHE A 225 -13.07 -34.36 -11.79
N LYS A 226 -13.95 -33.38 -11.51
CA LYS A 226 -15.41 -33.58 -11.42
C LYS A 226 -16.19 -33.09 -12.66
N LEU A 227 -15.47 -32.62 -13.68
CA LEU A 227 -16.02 -32.10 -14.95
C LEU A 227 -15.59 -32.93 -16.16
N ILE A 228 -15.14 -34.17 -15.94
CA ILE A 228 -14.95 -35.22 -16.95
C ILE A 228 -15.74 -36.44 -16.47
#